data_AF-A0A969WW47-F1
#
_entry.id   AF-A0A969WW47-F1
#
_cell.length_a   1.000
_cell.length_b   1.000
_cell.length_c   1.000
_cell.angle_alpha   90.00
_cell.angle_beta   90.00
_cell.angle_gamma   90.00
#
_symmetry.space_group_name_H-M   'P 1'
#
loop_
_entity.id
_entity.type
_entity.pdbx_description
1 polymer ?
#
loop_
_entity_poly.entity_id
_entity_poly.type
_entity_poly.pdbx_seq_one_letter_code
_entity_poly.pdbx_strand_id
1 'polypeptide(L)'
;DQAETVLMHLIQGTGAQGLQGIIPQWGSIIRPLLALSQEEIKGYLYNQSLPYRIDSSNFDKTYLRNRIRWELIPLLEEKFNPAIIDSLCQLAAVMKEENEYWDQQVKAAWRKIVVAPEPEGTTLKAKIEEILILPLALQRRLIHCMLRIAGCQRGSRHDVQRILDLMRGEGSNRRVPVSGGIWVGKSYDILEFGIDAHSRTDYCYPLEVPGVVEVVETGWSFTTRLLRDKLDASPESIYLDWERLQKPLYIRSRRPGDRFRPLGMSGSKKLKDFFIDAKVPLAERDKVPILASDNEIYWIVGHRLDERARVTDSTRWLLEINVTNNR
;
A
#
# COMPACT_ATOMS: atom_id res chain seq x y z
N ASP A 1 -12.14 -16.34 12.62
CA ASP A 1 -10.84 -15.65 12.44
C ASP A 1 -9.98 -16.18 11.29
N GLN A 2 -9.53 -17.44 11.33
CA GLN A 2 -8.61 -17.94 10.29
C GLN A 2 -9.25 -17.95 8.91
N ALA A 3 -10.43 -18.56 8.77
CA ALA A 3 -11.21 -18.59 7.52
C ALA A 3 -11.50 -17.19 6.96
N GLU A 4 -11.85 -16.22 7.81
CA GLU A 4 -12.06 -14.81 7.42
C GLU A 4 -10.80 -14.20 6.80
N THR A 5 -9.65 -14.46 7.41
CA THR A 5 -8.36 -13.92 6.96
C THR A 5 -7.98 -14.51 5.61
N VAL A 6 -8.16 -15.83 5.43
CA VAL A 6 -7.90 -16.51 4.16
C VAL A 6 -8.77 -15.93 3.05
N LEU A 7 -10.08 -15.77 3.28
CA LEU A 7 -11.00 -15.18 2.30
C LEU A 7 -10.64 -13.72 1.98
N MET A 8 -10.30 -12.94 2.99
CA MET A 8 -9.88 -11.55 2.81
C MET A 8 -8.63 -11.46 1.93
N HIS A 9 -7.63 -12.31 2.21
CA HIS A 9 -6.40 -12.43 1.44
C HIS A 9 -6.62 -12.95 0.02
N LEU A 10 -7.59 -13.85 -0.18
CA LEU A 10 -7.98 -14.33 -1.50
C LEU A 10 -8.63 -13.21 -2.32
N ILE A 11 -9.58 -12.47 -1.74
CA ILE A 11 -10.27 -11.34 -2.39
C ILE A 11 -9.27 -10.22 -2.74
N GLN A 12 -8.29 -9.97 -1.87
CA GLN A 12 -7.24 -8.98 -2.09
C GLN A 12 -6.17 -9.45 -3.11
N GLY A 13 -6.27 -10.67 -3.63
CA GLY A 13 -5.34 -11.20 -4.63
C GLY A 13 -3.94 -11.49 -4.09
N THR A 14 -3.82 -11.83 -2.80
CA THR A 14 -2.54 -12.21 -2.21
C THR A 14 -2.07 -13.58 -2.72
N GLY A 15 -0.75 -13.79 -2.77
CA GLY A 15 -0.17 -15.06 -3.18
C GLY A 15 -0.18 -16.13 -2.08
N ALA A 16 0.48 -17.26 -2.33
CA ALA A 16 0.57 -18.39 -1.40
C ALA A 16 1.02 -18.01 0.03
N GLN A 17 1.84 -16.96 0.17
CA GLN A 17 2.29 -16.46 1.47
C GLN A 17 1.18 -15.79 2.30
N GLY A 18 0.15 -15.22 1.65
CA GLY A 18 -1.03 -14.69 2.34
C GLY A 18 -2.03 -15.77 2.72
N LEU A 19 -2.14 -16.83 1.91
CA LEU A 19 -3.11 -17.90 2.10
C LEU A 19 -2.86 -18.78 3.34
N GLN A 20 -1.69 -18.72 3.97
CA GLN A 20 -1.45 -19.35 5.28
C GLN A 20 -2.26 -18.71 6.43
N GLY A 21 -2.96 -17.60 6.16
CA GLY A 21 -3.81 -16.92 7.13
C GLY A 21 -3.01 -16.30 8.28
N ILE A 22 -3.58 -16.36 9.48
CA ILE A 22 -2.94 -15.91 10.72
C ILE A 22 -1.96 -17.00 11.16
N ILE A 23 -0.74 -16.59 11.52
CA ILE A 23 0.27 -17.49 12.10
C ILE A 23 0.32 -17.36 13.63
N PRO A 24 0.63 -18.45 14.37
CA PRO A 24 0.64 -18.46 15.83
C PRO A 24 1.64 -17.48 16.45
N GLN A 25 2.78 -17.28 15.79
CA GLN A 25 3.79 -16.33 16.23
C GLN A 25 4.30 -15.53 15.04
N TRP A 26 4.33 -14.20 15.18
CA TRP A 26 4.93 -13.30 14.21
C TRP A 26 5.82 -12.29 14.93
N GLY A 27 7.15 -12.46 14.81
CA GLY A 27 8.10 -11.67 15.59
C GLY A 27 7.88 -11.87 17.09
N SER A 28 7.58 -10.77 17.79
CA SER A 28 7.26 -10.73 19.23
C SER A 28 5.78 -10.98 19.54
N ILE A 29 4.89 -11.06 18.54
CA ILE A 29 3.45 -11.26 18.76
C ILE A 29 3.15 -12.76 18.79
N ILE A 30 2.59 -13.24 19.90
CA ILE A 30 2.15 -14.63 20.10
C ILE A 30 0.63 -14.66 20.18
N ARG A 31 -0.02 -15.64 19.53
CA ARG A 31 -1.48 -15.84 19.49
C ARG A 31 -1.87 -17.22 20.04
N PRO A 32 -1.90 -17.40 21.37
CA PRO A 32 -2.15 -18.72 21.99
C PRO A 32 -3.54 -19.28 21.68
N LEU A 33 -4.54 -18.41 21.54
CA LEU A 33 -5.95 -18.80 21.34
C LEU A 33 -6.30 -19.11 19.87
N LEU A 34 -5.33 -19.07 18.95
CA LEU A 34 -5.60 -19.26 17.52
C LEU A 34 -6.13 -20.66 17.18
N ALA A 35 -5.76 -21.67 17.98
CA ALA A 35 -6.22 -23.04 17.80
C ALA A 35 -7.61 -23.31 18.39
N LEU A 36 -8.18 -22.36 19.14
CA LEU A 36 -9.46 -22.52 19.82
C LEU A 36 -10.60 -21.91 19.01
N SER A 37 -11.74 -22.57 19.01
CA SER A 37 -12.97 -22.06 18.43
C SER A 37 -13.60 -20.98 19.30
N GLN A 38 -14.48 -20.17 18.70
CA GLN A 38 -15.23 -19.18 19.46
C GLN A 38 -16.15 -19.83 20.50
N GLU A 39 -16.66 -21.03 20.22
CA GLU A 39 -17.54 -21.78 21.12
C GLU A 39 -16.77 -22.29 22.33
N GLU A 40 -15.55 -22.80 22.13
CA GLU A 40 -14.66 -23.24 23.21
C GLU A 40 -14.30 -22.08 24.14
N ILE A 41 -13.97 -20.91 23.58
CA ILE A 41 -13.66 -19.71 24.35
C ILE A 41 -14.88 -19.25 25.16
N LYS A 42 -16.07 -19.21 24.55
CA LYS A 42 -17.31 -18.83 25.24
C LYS A 42 -17.68 -19.83 26.33
N GLY A 43 -17.54 -21.13 26.07
CA GLY A 43 -17.79 -22.20 27.03
C GLY A 43 -16.86 -22.09 28.24
N TYR A 44 -15.58 -21.80 28.00
CA TYR A 44 -14.62 -21.54 29.08
C TYR A 44 -15.01 -20.32 29.92
N LEU A 45 -15.36 -19.20 29.29
CA LEU A 45 -15.80 -17.99 29.98
C LEU A 45 -17.06 -18.23 30.83
N TYR A 46 -18.02 -19.00 30.30
CA TYR A 46 -19.23 -19.37 31.02
C TYR A 46 -18.91 -20.26 32.25
N ASN A 47 -18.12 -21.32 32.06
CA ASN A 47 -17.76 -22.25 33.13
C ASN A 47 -16.95 -21.57 34.25
N GLN A 48 -16.13 -20.58 33.90
CA GLN A 48 -15.34 -19.80 34.86
C GLN A 48 -16.07 -18.55 35.38
N SER A 49 -17.31 -18.30 34.93
CA SER A 49 -18.11 -17.13 35.29
C SER A 49 -17.36 -15.80 35.10
N LEU A 50 -16.59 -15.70 34.02
CA LEU A 50 -15.79 -14.53 33.71
C LEU A 50 -16.62 -13.49 32.93
N PRO A 51 -16.76 -12.25 33.43
CA PRO A 51 -17.44 -11.21 32.68
C PRO A 51 -16.61 -10.79 31.47
N TYR A 52 -17.28 -10.59 30.33
CA TYR A 52 -16.67 -10.05 29.13
C TYR A 52 -17.59 -9.02 28.47
N ARG A 53 -17.01 -8.13 27.68
CA ARG A 53 -17.74 -7.11 26.92
C ARG A 53 -17.65 -7.41 25.43
N ILE A 54 -18.76 -7.27 24.72
CA ILE A 54 -18.80 -7.33 23.26
C ILE A 54 -18.66 -5.91 22.74
N ASP A 55 -17.65 -5.68 21.90
CA ASP A 55 -17.45 -4.40 21.22
C ASP A 55 -18.51 -4.23 20.12
N SER A 56 -19.18 -3.08 20.11
CA SER A 56 -20.22 -2.73 19.13
C SER A 56 -19.69 -2.60 17.71
N SER A 57 -18.40 -2.27 17.53
CA SER A 57 -17.75 -2.18 16.21
C SER A 57 -17.70 -3.53 15.46
N ASN A 58 -17.82 -4.66 16.17
CA ASN A 58 -17.88 -5.99 15.56
C ASN A 58 -19.12 -6.23 14.69
N PHE A 59 -20.15 -5.39 14.83
CA PHE A 59 -21.38 -5.45 14.05
C PHE A 59 -21.38 -4.44 12.90
N ASP A 60 -20.34 -3.60 12.78
CA ASP A 60 -20.24 -2.61 11.72
C ASP A 60 -19.83 -3.27 10.40
N LYS A 61 -20.77 -3.31 9.45
CA LYS A 61 -20.58 -3.90 8.12
C LYS A 61 -19.77 -3.01 7.16
N THR A 62 -19.30 -1.84 7.58
CA THR A 62 -18.41 -1.01 6.77
C THR A 62 -17.07 -1.71 6.54
N TYR A 63 -16.60 -2.49 7.52
CA TYR A 63 -15.33 -3.20 7.46
C TYR A 63 -15.44 -4.50 6.65
N LEU A 64 -14.52 -4.71 5.71
CA LEU A 64 -14.47 -5.91 4.85
C LEU A 64 -14.50 -7.21 5.66
N ARG A 65 -13.76 -7.27 6.77
CA ARG A 65 -13.73 -8.46 7.64
C ARG A 65 -15.09 -8.79 8.23
N ASN A 66 -15.83 -7.78 8.69
CA ASN A 66 -17.18 -7.97 9.25
C ASN A 66 -18.18 -8.38 8.17
N ARG A 67 -18.06 -7.85 6.95
CA ARG A 67 -18.86 -8.32 5.80
C ARG A 67 -18.58 -9.79 5.47
N ILE A 68 -17.31 -10.18 5.49
CA ILE A 68 -16.94 -11.59 5.27
C ILE A 68 -17.58 -12.47 6.35
N ARG A 69 -17.49 -12.08 7.63
CA ARG A 69 -18.05 -12.83 8.76
C ARG A 69 -19.58 -12.95 8.72
N TRP A 70 -20.28 -11.85 8.45
CA TRP A 70 -21.74 -11.79 8.59
C TRP A 70 -22.53 -12.05 7.30
N GLU A 71 -21.89 -11.94 6.13
CA GLU A 71 -22.58 -12.08 4.84
C GLU A 71 -21.97 -13.22 4.01
N LEU A 72 -20.65 -13.20 3.79
CA LEU A 72 -20.02 -14.13 2.86
C LEU A 72 -19.90 -15.55 3.42
N ILE A 73 -19.38 -15.70 4.64
CA ILE A 73 -19.21 -17.03 5.26
C ILE A 73 -20.57 -17.74 5.41
N PRO A 74 -21.62 -17.12 5.98
CA PRO A 74 -22.94 -17.76 6.06
C PRO A 74 -23.51 -18.14 4.70
N LEU A 75 -23.33 -17.29 3.68
CA LEU A 75 -23.76 -17.60 2.32
C LEU A 75 -23.03 -18.83 1.75
N LEU A 76 -21.71 -18.92 1.97
CA LEU A 76 -20.91 -20.05 1.53
C LEU A 76 -21.29 -21.35 2.25
N GLU A 77 -21.53 -21.27 3.57
CA GLU A 77 -21.99 -22.39 4.39
C GLU A 77 -23.35 -22.90 3.94
N GLU A 78 -24.32 -22.00 3.73
CA GLU A 78 -25.70 -22.37 3.40
C GLU A 78 -25.84 -22.86 1.95
N LYS A 79 -25.18 -22.20 0.98
CA LYS A 79 -25.45 -22.43 -0.46
C LYS A 79 -24.44 -23.32 -1.15
N PHE A 80 -23.25 -23.55 -0.59
CA PHE A 80 -22.17 -24.23 -1.28
C PHE A 80 -21.55 -25.37 -0.48
N ASN A 81 -21.01 -25.09 0.70
CA ASN A 81 -20.28 -26.07 1.50
C ASN A 81 -20.48 -25.81 3.00
N PRO A 82 -21.27 -26.63 3.70
CA PRO A 82 -21.48 -26.52 5.15
C PRO A 82 -20.18 -26.58 5.97
N ALA A 83 -19.10 -27.17 5.44
CA ALA A 83 -17.79 -27.28 6.08
C ALA A 83 -16.76 -26.31 5.48
N ILE A 84 -17.19 -25.16 4.94
CA ILE A 84 -16.28 -24.19 4.29
C ILE A 84 -15.24 -23.62 5.27
N ILE A 85 -15.61 -23.39 6.54
CA ILE A 85 -14.68 -22.89 7.55
C ILE A 85 -13.53 -23.89 7.74
N ASP A 86 -13.84 -25.17 7.93
CA ASP A 86 -12.84 -26.22 8.09
C ASP A 86 -11.99 -26.38 6.83
N SER A 87 -12.61 -26.31 5.65
CA SER A 87 -11.91 -26.39 4.37
C SER A 87 -10.90 -25.24 4.20
N LEU A 88 -11.26 -24.02 4.58
CA LEU A 88 -10.39 -22.84 4.55
C LEU A 88 -9.27 -22.93 5.59
N CYS A 89 -9.56 -23.45 6.78
CA CYS A 89 -8.54 -23.69 7.81
C CYS A 89 -7.54 -24.78 7.36
N GLN A 90 -8.01 -25.86 6.73
CA GLN A 90 -7.15 -26.89 6.15
C GLN A 90 -6.28 -26.35 5.03
N LEU A 91 -6.84 -25.53 4.13
CA LEU A 91 -6.06 -24.83 3.10
C LEU A 91 -4.96 -23.98 3.71
N ALA A 92 -5.28 -23.22 4.77
CA ALA A 92 -4.28 -22.40 5.45
C ALA A 92 -3.17 -23.25 6.09
N ALA A 93 -3.49 -24.41 6.66
CA ALA A 93 -2.53 -25.34 7.23
C ALA A 93 -1.58 -25.90 6.16
N VAL A 94 -2.12 -26.39 5.04
CA VAL A 94 -1.31 -26.88 3.90
C VAL A 94 -0.41 -25.77 3.36
N MET A 95 -0.97 -24.58 3.14
CA MET A 95 -0.20 -23.42 2.65
C MET A 95 0.90 -23.00 3.62
N LYS A 96 0.68 -23.13 4.93
CA LYS A 96 1.70 -22.87 5.95
C LYS A 96 2.87 -23.84 5.81
N GLU A 97 2.61 -25.15 5.73
CA GLU A 97 3.65 -26.17 5.56
C GLU A 97 4.46 -25.95 4.27
N GLU A 98 3.78 -25.65 3.16
CA GLU A 98 4.46 -25.33 1.90
C GLU A 98 5.32 -24.08 2.02
N ASN A 99 4.80 -23.01 2.67
CA ASN A 99 5.55 -21.78 2.87
C ASN A 99 6.80 -22.01 3.74
N GLU A 100 6.71 -22.84 4.79
CA GLU A 100 7.84 -23.20 5.64
C GLU A 100 8.94 -23.89 4.84
N TYR A 101 8.59 -24.84 3.97
CA TYR A 101 9.55 -25.47 3.04
C TYR A 101 10.22 -24.43 2.14
N TRP A 102 9.42 -23.57 1.49
CA TRP A 102 9.96 -22.54 0.62
C TRP A 102 10.85 -21.54 1.35
N ASP A 103 10.52 -21.18 2.59
CA ASP A 103 11.32 -20.29 3.42
C ASP A 103 12.68 -20.91 3.75
N GLN A 104 12.76 -22.23 3.95
CA GLN A 104 14.03 -22.95 4.09
C GLN A 104 14.86 -22.88 2.80
N GLN A 105 14.23 -23.07 1.63
CA GLN A 105 14.90 -22.95 0.34
C GLN A 105 15.42 -21.53 0.09
N VAL A 106 14.62 -20.50 0.44
CA VAL A 106 15.04 -19.09 0.34
C VAL A 106 16.22 -18.83 1.27
N LYS A 107 16.21 -19.30 2.51
CA LYS A 107 17.35 -19.15 3.44
C LYS A 107 18.62 -19.82 2.91
N ALA A 108 18.51 -21.00 2.32
CA ALA A 108 19.64 -21.70 1.72
C ALA A 108 20.21 -20.95 0.51
N ALA A 109 19.34 -20.45 -0.37
CA ALA A 109 19.73 -19.63 -1.52
C ALA A 109 20.35 -18.29 -1.08
N TRP A 110 19.75 -17.62 -0.09
CA TRP A 110 20.22 -16.34 0.45
C TRP A 110 21.69 -16.40 0.87
N ARG A 111 22.08 -17.43 1.64
CA ARG A 111 23.45 -17.61 2.13
C ARG A 111 24.49 -17.75 1.02
N LYS A 112 24.10 -18.26 -0.14
CA LYS A 112 25.00 -18.48 -1.28
C LYS A 112 25.07 -17.27 -2.21
N ILE A 113 23.95 -16.58 -2.37
CA ILE A 113 23.73 -15.60 -3.44
C ILE A 113 23.96 -14.16 -2.98
N VAL A 114 23.56 -13.85 -1.74
CA VAL A 114 23.63 -12.49 -1.21
C VAL A 114 25.05 -12.21 -0.73
N VAL A 115 25.63 -11.16 -1.27
CA VAL A 115 26.95 -10.67 -0.88
C VAL A 115 26.78 -9.77 0.35
N ALA A 116 27.64 -9.93 1.34
CA ALA A 116 27.58 -9.13 2.57
C ALA A 116 27.64 -7.62 2.24
N PRO A 117 26.88 -6.77 2.96
CA PRO A 117 26.92 -5.33 2.76
C PRO A 117 28.33 -4.79 3.02
N GLU A 118 28.78 -3.84 2.19
CA GLU A 118 30.04 -3.13 2.43
C GLU A 118 29.94 -2.28 3.71
N PRO A 119 31.04 -2.06 4.45
CA PRO A 119 31.03 -1.33 5.73
C PRO A 119 30.42 0.08 5.67
N GLU A 120 30.35 0.68 4.49
CA GLU A 120 29.88 2.06 4.26
C GLU A 120 28.59 2.13 3.41
N GLY A 121 28.06 1.00 2.94
CA GLY A 121 26.93 0.96 2.01
C GLY A 121 25.72 0.22 2.57
N THR A 122 24.59 0.92 2.72
CA THR A 122 23.26 0.34 3.03
C THR A 122 22.67 -0.48 1.87
N THR A 123 23.50 -0.94 0.93
CA THR A 123 23.09 -1.54 -0.34
C THR A 123 23.18 -3.06 -0.28
N LEU A 124 22.06 -3.73 -0.55
CA LEU A 124 22.02 -5.19 -0.68
C LEU A 124 22.57 -5.56 -2.05
N LYS A 125 23.53 -6.50 -2.11
CA LYS A 125 24.10 -7.00 -3.36
C LYS A 125 23.85 -8.51 -3.52
N ALA A 126 23.59 -8.97 -4.74
CA ALA A 126 23.32 -10.38 -5.04
C ALA A 126 23.83 -10.77 -6.44
N LYS A 127 24.29 -12.02 -6.61
CA LYS A 127 24.78 -12.52 -7.91
C LYS A 127 23.62 -12.91 -8.84
N ILE A 128 23.57 -12.36 -10.04
CA ILE A 128 22.46 -12.53 -11.00
C ILE A 128 22.46 -13.94 -11.58
N GLU A 129 23.61 -14.45 -12.02
CA GLU A 129 23.73 -15.79 -12.60
C GLU A 129 23.24 -16.88 -11.64
N GLU A 130 23.63 -16.79 -10.37
CA GLU A 130 23.19 -17.71 -9.33
C GLU A 130 21.67 -17.64 -9.08
N ILE A 131 21.05 -16.45 -9.20
CA ILE A 131 19.59 -16.31 -9.12
C ILE A 131 18.94 -16.96 -10.34
N LEU A 132 19.46 -16.73 -11.54
CA LEU A 132 18.86 -17.20 -12.80
C LEU A 132 18.85 -18.73 -12.92
N ILE A 133 19.78 -19.43 -12.26
CA ILE A 133 19.82 -20.90 -12.18
C ILE A 133 18.67 -21.47 -11.33
N LEU A 134 18.15 -20.69 -10.38
CA LEU A 134 17.08 -21.16 -9.49
C LEU A 134 15.76 -21.36 -10.24
N PRO A 135 14.85 -22.24 -9.76
CA PRO A 135 13.48 -22.29 -10.26
C PRO A 135 12.77 -20.94 -10.12
N LEU A 136 11.93 -20.57 -11.09
CA LEU A 136 11.26 -19.26 -11.14
C LEU A 136 10.46 -18.93 -9.87
N ALA A 137 9.86 -19.92 -9.22
CA ALA A 137 9.16 -19.74 -7.95
C ALA A 137 10.11 -19.28 -6.83
N LEU A 138 11.31 -19.87 -6.77
CA LEU A 138 12.34 -19.52 -5.80
C LEU A 138 12.97 -18.15 -6.13
N GLN A 139 13.18 -17.84 -7.42
CA GLN A 139 13.61 -16.50 -7.85
C GLN A 139 12.66 -15.42 -7.33
N ARG A 140 11.35 -15.59 -7.55
CA ARG A 140 10.33 -14.63 -7.11
C ARG A 140 10.31 -14.44 -5.59
N ARG A 141 10.38 -15.54 -4.83
CA ARG A 141 10.40 -15.48 -3.36
C ARG A 141 11.68 -14.83 -2.82
N LEU A 142 12.82 -15.15 -3.43
CA LEU A 142 14.11 -14.55 -3.06
C LEU A 142 14.10 -13.04 -3.32
N ILE A 143 13.66 -12.60 -4.50
CA ILE A 143 13.51 -11.17 -4.85
C ILE A 143 12.57 -10.47 -3.86
N HIS A 144 11.43 -11.08 -3.52
CA HIS A 144 10.51 -10.51 -2.54
C HIS A 144 11.14 -10.37 -1.14
N CYS A 145 11.97 -11.33 -0.74
CA CYS A 145 12.75 -11.25 0.50
C CYS A 145 13.79 -10.11 0.46
N MET A 146 14.51 -9.97 -0.66
CA MET A 146 15.47 -8.89 -0.90
C MET A 146 14.81 -7.51 -0.83
N LEU A 147 13.66 -7.34 -1.49
CA LEU A 147 12.87 -6.11 -1.44
C LEU A 147 12.47 -5.75 -0.01
N ARG A 148 11.99 -6.73 0.77
CA ARG A 148 11.60 -6.51 2.16
C ARG A 148 12.78 -6.06 3.03
N ILE A 149 13.95 -6.66 2.85
CA ILE A 149 15.17 -6.29 3.58
C ILE A 149 15.69 -4.92 3.15
N ALA A 150 15.55 -4.57 1.87
CA ALA A 150 15.87 -3.24 1.36
C ALA A 150 14.90 -2.13 1.84
N GLY A 151 13.83 -2.49 2.56
CA GLY A 151 12.88 -1.54 3.16
C GLY A 151 11.52 -1.48 2.46
N CYS A 152 11.27 -2.30 1.44
CA CYS A 152 9.99 -2.34 0.74
C CYS A 152 8.95 -3.08 1.59
N GLN A 153 7.97 -2.36 2.13
CA GLN A 153 6.90 -2.99 2.91
C GLN A 153 5.87 -3.75 2.04
N ARG A 154 5.72 -3.35 0.76
CA ARG A 154 4.72 -3.89 -0.17
C ARG A 154 5.30 -4.07 -1.57
N GLY A 155 6.21 -5.03 -1.72
CA GLY A 155 6.72 -5.42 -3.04
C GLY A 155 5.60 -6.02 -3.88
N SER A 156 5.22 -5.35 -4.97
CA SER A 156 4.15 -5.85 -5.84
C SER A 156 4.67 -6.97 -6.76
N ARG A 157 3.75 -7.77 -7.30
CA ARG A 157 4.08 -8.74 -8.37
C ARG A 157 4.73 -8.05 -9.58
N HIS A 158 4.34 -6.80 -9.85
CA HIS A 158 4.92 -5.99 -10.92
C HIS A 158 6.38 -5.62 -10.61
N ASP A 159 6.72 -5.29 -9.37
CA ASP A 159 8.10 -4.98 -8.98
C ASP A 159 9.00 -6.21 -9.16
N VAL A 160 8.53 -7.37 -8.72
CA VAL A 160 9.27 -8.64 -8.93
C VAL A 160 9.48 -8.91 -10.41
N GLN A 161 8.47 -8.67 -11.25
CA GLN A 161 8.60 -8.86 -12.70
C GLN A 161 9.62 -7.89 -13.32
N ARG A 162 9.60 -6.60 -12.95
CA ARG A 162 10.61 -5.62 -13.41
C ARG A 162 12.04 -6.06 -13.07
N ILE A 163 12.25 -6.61 -11.88
CA ILE A 163 13.57 -7.09 -11.45
C ILE A 163 13.98 -8.33 -12.26
N LEU A 164 13.06 -9.26 -12.53
CA LEU A 164 13.33 -10.41 -13.39
C LEU A 164 13.70 -9.97 -14.82
N ASP A 165 12.99 -8.99 -15.37
CA ASP A 165 13.26 -8.44 -16.70
C ASP A 165 14.59 -7.69 -16.73
N LEU A 166 14.93 -6.95 -15.67
CA LEU A 166 16.23 -6.28 -15.51
C LEU A 166 17.39 -7.30 -15.51
N MET A 167 17.26 -8.41 -14.78
CA MET A 167 18.29 -9.45 -14.73
C MET A 167 18.53 -10.07 -16.11
N ARG A 168 17.45 -10.37 -16.85
CA ARG A 168 17.50 -11.00 -18.18
C ARG A 168 17.84 -10.04 -19.32
N GLY A 169 17.62 -8.75 -19.13
CA GLY A 169 17.88 -7.73 -20.15
C GLY A 169 19.37 -7.57 -20.48
N GLU A 170 19.64 -7.17 -21.72
CA GLU A 170 21.00 -6.93 -22.22
C GLU A 170 21.63 -5.67 -21.58
N GLY A 171 22.95 -5.56 -21.54
CA GLY A 171 23.65 -4.39 -20.99
C GLY A 171 23.93 -4.46 -19.49
N SER A 172 25.10 -3.93 -19.11
CA SER A 172 25.70 -4.14 -17.79
C SER A 172 25.31 -3.12 -16.72
N ASN A 173 24.79 -1.94 -17.10
CA ASN A 173 24.49 -0.84 -16.16
C ASN A 173 23.10 -0.25 -16.39
N ARG A 174 22.07 -0.87 -15.81
CA ARG A 174 20.68 -0.37 -15.84
C ARG A 174 20.12 -0.29 -14.43
N ARG A 175 19.24 0.68 -14.19
CA ARG A 175 18.50 0.82 -12.92
C ARG A 175 17.02 0.94 -13.19
N VAL A 176 16.21 0.33 -12.34
CA VAL A 176 14.74 0.45 -12.37
C VAL A 176 14.23 0.87 -10.98
N PRO A 177 13.29 1.81 -10.91
CA PRO A 177 12.59 2.11 -9.67
C PRO A 177 11.60 0.98 -9.34
N VAL A 178 11.51 0.65 -8.05
CA VAL A 178 10.52 -0.27 -7.49
C VAL A 178 9.81 0.39 -6.30
N SER A 179 8.69 -0.18 -5.90
CA SER A 179 7.87 0.34 -4.79
C SER A 179 8.69 0.60 -3.51
N GLY A 180 8.31 1.62 -2.75
CA GLY A 180 8.93 1.95 -1.46
C GLY A 180 10.21 2.78 -1.56
N GLY A 181 10.39 3.53 -2.66
CA GLY A 181 11.55 4.41 -2.83
C GLY A 181 12.87 3.63 -2.92
N ILE A 182 12.82 2.44 -3.49
CA ILE A 182 13.99 1.59 -3.72
C ILE A 182 14.28 1.60 -5.22
N TRP A 183 15.54 1.66 -5.58
CA TRP A 183 16.00 1.35 -6.93
C TRP A 183 16.70 0.00 -6.92
N VAL A 184 16.52 -0.73 -8.01
CA VAL A 184 17.26 -1.97 -8.28
C VAL A 184 18.13 -1.76 -9.50
N GLY A 185 19.42 -1.96 -9.33
CA GLY A 185 20.43 -1.82 -10.37
C GLY A 185 21.03 -3.15 -10.76
N LYS A 186 21.37 -3.28 -12.03
CA LYS A 186 22.25 -4.31 -12.55
C LYS A 186 23.60 -3.65 -12.85
N SER A 187 24.67 -4.19 -12.30
CA SER A 187 26.08 -3.84 -12.55
C SER A 187 26.83 -5.13 -12.88
N TYR A 188 27.00 -5.42 -14.18
CA TYR A 188 27.49 -6.71 -14.67
C TYR A 188 26.66 -7.90 -14.14
N ASP A 189 27.24 -8.78 -13.33
CA ASP A 189 26.58 -9.92 -12.67
C ASP A 189 26.03 -9.57 -11.28
N ILE A 190 26.13 -8.33 -10.83
CA ILE A 190 25.64 -7.93 -9.51
C ILE A 190 24.30 -7.20 -9.64
N LEU A 191 23.32 -7.71 -8.90
CA LEU A 191 22.06 -7.04 -8.61
C LEU A 191 22.24 -6.23 -7.33
N GLU A 192 22.02 -4.93 -7.41
CA GLU A 192 22.18 -3.99 -6.31
C GLU A 192 20.82 -3.39 -5.93
N PHE A 193 20.52 -3.33 -4.65
CA PHE A 193 19.36 -2.61 -4.13
C PHE A 193 19.86 -1.43 -3.33
N GLY A 194 19.31 -0.25 -3.61
CA GLY A 194 19.56 0.93 -2.82
C GLY A 194 18.27 1.71 -2.60
N ILE A 195 18.28 2.51 -1.55
CA ILE A 195 17.27 3.55 -1.36
C ILE A 195 17.80 4.76 -2.13
N ASP A 196 17.00 5.34 -3.02
CA ASP A 196 17.43 6.60 -3.62
C ASP A 196 17.27 7.68 -2.54
N ALA A 197 18.34 8.40 -2.23
CA ALA A 197 18.25 9.58 -1.38
C ALA A 197 17.26 10.62 -1.97
N HIS A 198 16.97 10.54 -3.28
CA HIS A 198 15.99 11.35 -3.99
C HIS A 198 14.60 10.69 -4.17
N SER A 199 14.38 9.39 -3.89
CA SER A 199 13.11 8.70 -4.17
C SER A 199 12.20 8.53 -2.94
N ARG A 200 12.42 9.32 -1.89
CA ARG A 200 11.48 9.45 -0.76
C ARG A 200 10.18 10.18 -1.15
N THR A 201 9.80 10.19 -2.41
CA THR A 201 8.81 11.15 -2.93
C THR A 201 7.84 10.57 -3.95
N ASP A 202 7.89 9.27 -4.27
CA ASP A 202 6.84 8.64 -5.08
C ASP A 202 5.81 7.96 -4.17
N TYR A 203 4.64 8.58 -4.06
CA TYR A 203 3.54 8.14 -3.20
C TYR A 203 2.20 8.36 -3.90
N CYS A 204 1.20 7.56 -3.55
CA CYS A 204 -0.16 7.70 -4.03
C CYS A 204 -1.13 7.08 -3.03
N TYR A 205 -1.78 7.91 -2.23
CA TYR A 205 -2.73 7.52 -1.20
C TYR A 205 -4.14 7.81 -1.68
N PRO A 206 -5.10 6.88 -1.57
CA PRO A 206 -6.50 7.19 -1.81
C PRO A 206 -6.95 8.28 -0.81
N LEU A 207 -7.62 9.31 -1.31
CA LEU A 207 -8.23 10.33 -0.47
C LEU A 207 -9.63 9.85 -0.06
N GLU A 208 -9.76 9.35 1.16
CA GLU A 208 -11.05 9.04 1.74
C GLU A 208 -11.81 10.34 2.06
N VAL A 209 -13.12 10.36 1.79
CA VAL A 209 -14.00 11.50 2.04
C VAL A 209 -15.32 10.99 2.63
N PRO A 210 -15.63 11.30 3.90
CA PRO A 210 -14.78 11.94 4.89
C PRO A 210 -13.66 11.01 5.37
N GLY A 211 -12.52 11.55 5.82
CA GLY A 211 -11.41 10.73 6.30
C GLY A 211 -10.16 11.52 6.64
N VAL A 212 -9.13 10.78 7.06
CA VAL A 212 -7.77 11.31 7.31
C VAL A 212 -6.78 10.49 6.51
N VAL A 213 -5.88 11.18 5.81
CA VAL A 213 -4.80 10.56 5.03
C VAL A 213 -3.47 11.16 5.46
N GLU A 214 -2.55 10.31 5.87
CA GLU A 214 -1.18 10.70 6.22
C GLU A 214 -0.21 10.20 5.14
N VAL A 215 0.56 11.12 4.57
CA VAL A 215 1.61 10.84 3.59
C VAL A 215 2.94 10.71 4.34
N VAL A 216 3.30 9.47 4.65
CA VAL A 216 4.44 9.14 5.52
C VAL A 216 5.78 9.65 4.95
N GLU A 217 5.89 9.65 3.63
CA GLU A 217 7.07 10.10 2.89
C GLU A 217 7.42 11.56 3.19
N THR A 218 6.39 12.42 3.25
CA THR A 218 6.53 13.87 3.29
C THR A 218 6.08 14.50 4.60
N GLY A 219 5.34 13.76 5.46
CA GLY A 219 4.85 14.23 6.76
C GLY A 219 3.55 15.04 6.68
N TRP A 220 2.91 15.09 5.51
CA TRP A 220 1.64 15.79 5.32
C TRP A 220 0.47 14.94 5.82
N SER A 221 -0.45 15.58 6.54
CA SER A 221 -1.73 15.00 6.93
C SER A 221 -2.88 15.80 6.31
N PHE A 222 -3.86 15.09 5.77
CA PHE A 222 -5.04 15.64 5.10
C PHE A 222 -6.28 15.18 5.86
N THR A 223 -7.05 16.12 6.39
CA THR A 223 -8.37 15.83 6.98
C THR A 223 -9.44 16.32 6.04
N THR A 224 -10.36 15.44 5.64
CA THR A 224 -11.41 15.77 4.67
C THR A 224 -12.80 15.70 5.29
N ARG A 225 -13.66 16.61 4.86
CA ARG A 225 -15.08 16.62 5.19
C ARG A 225 -15.89 17.02 3.96
N LEU A 226 -17.15 16.58 3.93
CA LEU A 226 -18.09 17.02 2.91
C LEU A 226 -19.10 17.97 3.55
N LEU A 227 -19.15 19.21 3.07
CA LEU A 227 -20.05 20.26 3.57
C LEU A 227 -21.08 20.62 2.51
N ARG A 228 -22.28 21.01 2.94
CA ARG A 228 -23.36 21.43 2.05
C ARG A 228 -23.53 22.94 1.98
N ASP A 229 -23.04 23.66 2.99
CA ASP A 229 -23.20 25.10 3.14
C ASP A 229 -21.84 25.80 3.28
N LYS A 230 -21.70 26.98 2.66
CA LYS A 230 -20.44 27.77 2.69
C LYS A 230 -20.19 28.44 4.04
N LEU A 231 -21.19 28.46 4.93
CA LEU A 231 -21.15 29.18 6.21
C LEU A 231 -20.23 28.54 7.25
N ASP A 232 -19.94 27.24 7.14
CA ASP A 232 -19.04 26.50 8.04
C ASP A 232 -17.58 26.51 7.57
N ALA A 233 -17.22 27.41 6.66
CA ALA A 233 -15.89 27.46 6.07
C ALA A 233 -14.84 28.05 7.03
N SER A 234 -13.91 27.21 7.50
CA SER A 234 -12.64 27.63 8.10
C SER A 234 -11.72 28.31 7.07
N PRO A 235 -11.07 29.44 7.40
CA PRO A 235 -10.08 30.10 6.54
C PRO A 235 -8.78 29.30 6.37
N GLU A 236 -8.53 28.29 7.22
CA GLU A 236 -7.34 27.44 7.17
C GLU A 236 -7.52 26.22 6.23
N SER A 237 -8.73 25.98 5.75
CA SER A 237 -9.07 24.86 4.88
C SER A 237 -9.12 25.27 3.40
N ILE A 238 -8.90 24.31 2.52
CA ILE A 238 -9.11 24.45 1.08
C ILE A 238 -10.43 23.81 0.69
N TYR A 239 -11.14 24.48 -0.23
CA TYR A 239 -12.45 24.05 -0.71
C TYR A 239 -12.41 23.75 -2.20
N LEU A 240 -12.95 22.60 -2.58
CA LEU A 240 -13.17 22.21 -3.96
C LEU A 240 -14.64 21.87 -4.19
N ASP A 241 -15.13 22.11 -5.40
CA ASP A 241 -16.47 21.70 -5.80
C ASP A 241 -16.52 20.18 -5.96
N TRP A 242 -17.15 19.50 -4.98
CA TRP A 242 -17.18 18.04 -4.92
C TRP A 242 -17.80 17.42 -6.16
N GLU A 243 -18.82 18.05 -6.74
CA GLU A 243 -19.57 17.49 -7.87
C GLU A 243 -18.76 17.54 -9.17
N ARG A 244 -17.77 18.45 -9.27
CA ARG A 244 -16.90 18.59 -10.45
C ARG A 244 -15.67 17.67 -10.42
N LEU A 245 -15.37 17.03 -9.30
CA LEU A 245 -14.24 16.12 -9.19
C LEU A 245 -14.61 14.74 -9.76
N GLN A 246 -13.71 14.18 -10.57
CA GLN A 246 -13.78 12.77 -10.92
C GLN A 246 -13.27 11.93 -9.74
N LYS A 247 -13.88 10.77 -9.51
CA LYS A 247 -13.52 9.84 -8.44
C LYS A 247 -13.02 8.53 -9.07
N PRO A 248 -12.16 7.76 -8.38
CA PRO A 248 -11.60 8.01 -7.04
C PRO A 248 -10.54 9.12 -6.98
N LEU A 249 -10.43 9.77 -5.82
CA LEU A 249 -9.43 10.82 -5.56
C LEU A 249 -8.20 10.26 -4.86
N TYR A 250 -7.05 10.87 -5.12
CA TYR A 250 -5.77 10.49 -4.54
C TYR A 250 -4.95 11.72 -4.16
N ILE A 251 -4.16 11.57 -3.08
CA ILE A 251 -3.00 12.41 -2.80
C ILE A 251 -1.77 11.70 -3.32
N ARG A 252 -1.11 12.27 -4.32
CA ARG A 252 0.05 11.65 -4.97
C ARG A 252 1.22 12.59 -5.20
N SER A 253 2.37 12.00 -5.48
CA SER A 253 3.54 12.63 -6.05
C SER A 253 3.28 13.16 -7.47
N ARG A 254 4.16 14.04 -7.96
CA ARG A 254 4.14 14.48 -9.36
C ARG A 254 4.55 13.35 -10.31
N ARG A 255 3.89 13.26 -11.46
CA ARG A 255 4.20 12.31 -12.53
C ARG A 255 4.76 13.02 -13.76
N PRO A 256 5.65 12.37 -14.54
CA PRO A 256 6.08 12.89 -15.83
C PRO A 256 4.88 13.15 -16.74
N GLY A 257 4.83 14.34 -17.33
CA GLY A 257 3.74 14.72 -18.23
C GLY A 257 2.53 15.34 -17.53
N ASP A 258 2.51 15.45 -16.20
CA ASP A 258 1.42 16.09 -15.45
C ASP A 258 1.09 17.50 -15.98
N ARG A 259 -0.22 17.76 -16.14
CA ARG A 259 -0.76 19.04 -16.59
C ARG A 259 -2.02 19.39 -15.82
N PHE A 260 -2.24 20.68 -15.64
CA PHE A 260 -3.45 21.21 -15.01
C PHE A 260 -3.80 22.59 -15.61
N ARG A 261 -4.97 23.13 -15.27
CA ARG A 261 -5.40 24.48 -15.63
C ARG A 261 -5.32 25.36 -14.38
N PRO A 262 -4.25 26.13 -14.16
CA PRO A 262 -4.10 26.89 -12.93
C PRO A 262 -5.24 27.90 -12.75
N LEU A 263 -5.85 27.92 -11.56
CA LEU A 263 -6.93 28.85 -11.22
C LEU A 263 -6.51 30.30 -11.52
N GLY A 264 -7.32 31.02 -12.30
CA GLY A 264 -7.08 32.40 -12.72
C GLY A 264 -6.16 32.57 -13.93
N MET A 265 -5.75 31.48 -14.59
CA MET A 265 -4.95 31.51 -15.82
C MET A 265 -5.71 30.88 -16.99
N SER A 266 -5.48 31.39 -18.21
CA SER A 266 -6.02 30.79 -19.42
C SER A 266 -5.18 29.59 -19.89
N GLY A 267 -5.86 28.48 -20.19
CA GLY A 267 -5.25 27.30 -20.79
C GLY A 267 -4.66 26.27 -19.81
N SER A 268 -4.04 25.23 -20.37
CA SER A 268 -3.40 24.15 -19.63
C SER A 268 -1.89 24.35 -19.56
N LYS A 269 -1.29 24.10 -18.39
CA LYS A 269 0.15 24.24 -18.13
C LYS A 269 0.75 22.91 -17.67
N LYS A 270 1.99 22.61 -18.06
CA LYS A 270 2.73 21.48 -17.49
C LYS A 270 3.11 21.80 -16.05
N LEU A 271 2.99 20.82 -15.16
CA LEU A 271 3.33 20.98 -13.75
C LEU A 271 4.80 21.36 -13.54
N LYS A 272 5.71 20.79 -14.34
CA LYS A 272 7.13 21.16 -14.35
C LYS A 272 7.33 22.67 -14.57
N ASP A 273 6.66 23.22 -15.58
CA ASP A 273 6.79 24.63 -15.95
C ASP A 273 6.17 25.52 -14.87
N PHE A 274 5.05 25.09 -14.29
CA PHE A 274 4.47 25.77 -13.13
C PHE A 274 5.43 25.86 -11.94
N PHE A 275 6.12 24.78 -11.57
CA PHE A 275 7.09 24.81 -10.48
C PHE A 275 8.31 25.70 -10.75
N ILE A 276 8.72 25.80 -12.01
CA ILE A 276 9.79 26.73 -12.41
C ILE A 276 9.34 28.17 -12.17
N ASP A 277 8.15 28.53 -12.65
CA ASP A 277 7.63 29.90 -12.54
C ASP A 277 7.30 30.27 -11.09
N ALA A 278 6.81 29.31 -10.31
CA ALA A 278 6.59 29.45 -8.87
C ALA A 278 7.89 29.40 -8.05
N LYS A 279 9.06 29.28 -8.71
CA LYS A 279 10.39 29.20 -8.09
C LYS A 279 10.52 28.13 -7.00
N VAL A 280 9.81 27.01 -7.15
CA VAL A 280 9.91 25.88 -6.22
C VAL A 280 11.29 25.21 -6.39
N PRO A 281 12.10 25.08 -5.32
CA PRO A 281 13.41 24.44 -5.38
C PRO A 281 13.33 23.02 -5.92
N LEU A 282 14.32 22.60 -6.73
CA LEU A 282 14.29 21.30 -7.41
C LEU A 282 14.10 20.14 -6.41
N ALA A 283 14.75 20.20 -5.25
CA ALA A 283 14.69 19.19 -4.19
C ALA A 283 13.32 19.10 -3.49
N GLU A 284 12.49 20.14 -3.59
CA GLU A 284 11.16 20.19 -2.96
C GLU A 284 10.04 19.76 -3.91
N ARG A 285 10.25 19.88 -5.24
CA ARG A 285 9.20 19.63 -6.25
C ARG A 285 8.59 18.24 -6.17
N ASP A 286 9.41 17.23 -5.84
CA ASP A 286 8.94 15.85 -5.71
C ASP A 286 8.19 15.61 -4.39
N LYS A 287 8.42 16.43 -3.36
CA LYS A 287 7.76 16.33 -2.05
C LYS A 287 6.41 17.03 -1.98
N VAL A 288 6.06 17.85 -2.97
CA VAL A 288 4.79 18.59 -3.00
C VAL A 288 3.65 17.62 -3.31
N PRO A 289 2.68 17.42 -2.40
CA PRO A 289 1.54 16.56 -2.68
C PRO A 289 0.58 17.18 -3.70
N ILE A 290 -0.07 16.32 -4.47
CA ILE A 290 -1.02 16.68 -5.51
C ILE A 290 -2.32 15.94 -5.28
N LEU A 291 -3.42 16.68 -5.20
CA LEU A 291 -4.76 16.11 -5.29
C LEU A 291 -5.11 15.86 -6.75
N ALA A 292 -5.38 14.60 -7.09
CA ALA A 292 -5.71 14.20 -8.45
C ALA A 292 -6.70 13.03 -8.49
N SER A 293 -7.40 12.90 -9.62
CA SER A 293 -8.05 11.65 -10.05
C SER A 293 -7.32 11.15 -11.28
N ASP A 294 -6.57 10.05 -11.14
CA ASP A 294 -5.67 9.53 -12.17
C ASP A 294 -4.73 10.63 -12.74
N ASN A 295 -4.99 11.06 -13.99
CA ASN A 295 -4.23 12.08 -14.71
C ASN A 295 -4.80 13.50 -14.56
N GLU A 296 -5.99 13.66 -13.98
CA GLU A 296 -6.61 14.96 -13.71
C GLU A 296 -6.15 15.53 -12.37
N ILE A 297 -5.38 16.62 -12.41
CA ILE A 297 -4.97 17.35 -11.22
C ILE A 297 -6.06 18.36 -10.83
N TYR A 298 -6.37 18.43 -9.53
CA TYR A 298 -7.31 19.38 -8.95
C TYR A 298 -6.67 20.38 -8.00
N TRP A 299 -5.57 20.01 -7.36
CA TRP A 299 -4.85 20.90 -6.44
C TRP A 299 -3.39 20.52 -6.30
N ILE A 300 -2.51 21.51 -6.35
CA ILE A 300 -1.11 21.41 -5.96
C ILE A 300 -1.01 21.99 -4.55
N VAL A 301 -0.76 21.13 -3.57
CA VAL A 301 -0.83 21.48 -2.13
C VAL A 301 0.14 22.61 -1.81
N GLY A 302 -0.36 23.63 -1.09
CA GLY A 302 0.41 24.83 -0.77
C GLY A 302 0.64 25.81 -1.93
N HIS A 303 0.14 25.51 -3.13
CA HIS A 303 0.40 26.33 -4.33
C HIS A 303 -0.85 26.81 -5.06
N ARG A 304 -1.54 25.94 -5.81
CA ARG A 304 -2.61 26.38 -6.73
C ARG A 304 -3.64 25.30 -7.03
N LEU A 305 -4.91 25.70 -7.09
CA LEU A 305 -6.02 24.86 -7.55
C LEU A 305 -6.07 24.77 -9.08
N ASP A 306 -6.69 23.71 -9.59
CA ASP A 306 -7.16 23.65 -10.97
C ASP A 306 -8.48 24.44 -11.10
N GLU A 307 -8.59 25.25 -12.14
CA GLU A 307 -9.76 26.07 -12.48
C GLU A 307 -11.05 25.27 -12.48
N ARG A 308 -11.01 23.99 -12.90
CA ARG A 308 -12.20 23.13 -12.98
C ARG A 308 -12.72 22.70 -11.62
N ALA A 309 -11.85 22.65 -10.61
CA ALA A 309 -12.20 22.24 -9.26
C ALA A 309 -12.69 23.39 -8.38
N ARG A 310 -12.71 24.62 -8.91
CA ARG A 310 -13.07 25.82 -8.14
C ARG A 310 -14.51 25.77 -7.65
N VAL A 311 -14.71 26.28 -6.44
CA VAL A 311 -16.03 26.57 -5.90
C VAL A 311 -16.64 27.76 -6.64
N THR A 312 -17.93 27.65 -6.96
CA THR A 312 -18.73 28.70 -7.60
C THR A 312 -20.03 28.90 -6.83
N ASP A 313 -20.89 29.84 -7.25
CA ASP A 313 -22.19 30.04 -6.60
C ASP A 313 -23.17 28.89 -6.85
N SER A 314 -22.94 28.07 -7.88
CA SER A 314 -23.73 26.88 -8.18
C SER A 314 -23.24 25.61 -7.47
N THR A 315 -22.14 25.67 -6.70
CA THR A 315 -21.58 24.50 -6.01
C THR A 315 -22.48 24.09 -4.84
N ARG A 316 -22.98 22.86 -4.85
CA ARG A 316 -23.88 22.32 -3.81
C ARG A 316 -23.18 21.56 -2.70
N TRP A 317 -22.05 20.93 -3.03
CA TRP A 317 -21.25 20.14 -2.10
C TRP A 317 -19.81 20.60 -2.16
N LEU A 318 -19.26 20.92 -1.00
CA LEU A 318 -17.90 21.39 -0.82
C LEU A 318 -17.08 20.24 -0.24
N LEU A 319 -16.00 19.88 -0.91
CA LEU A 319 -14.93 19.11 -0.30
C LEU A 319 -14.06 20.09 0.49
N GLU A 320 -14.17 20.04 1.82
CA GLU A 320 -13.25 20.72 2.72
C GLU A 320 -12.02 19.83 2.93
N ILE A 321 -10.82 20.40 2.78
CA ILE A 321 -9.55 19.75 3.08
C ILE A 321 -8.73 20.66 4.00
N ASN A 322 -8.48 20.19 5.22
CA ASN A 322 -7.50 20.80 6.12
C ASN A 322 -6.16 20.04 5.98
N VAL A 323 -5.05 20.80 5.94
CA VAL A 323 -3.71 20.24 5.75
C VAL A 323 -2.76 20.70 6.85
N THR A 324 -2.01 19.75 7.40
CA THR A 324 -0.91 20.01 8.31
C THR A 324 0.36 19.32 7.80
N ASN A 325 1.51 19.92 8.06
CA ASN A 325 2.81 19.32 7.76
C ASN A 325 3.60 19.21 9.08
N ASN A 326 3.90 17.98 9.49
CA ASN A 326 4.51 17.68 10.79
C ASN A 326 6.04 17.58 10.72
N ARG A 327 6.68 18.19 9.71
CA ARG A 327 8.14 18.20 9.51
C ARG A 327 8.75 19.59 9.50
#